data_AF-A0A1T4NCW7-F1
#
_entry.id   AF-A0A1T4NCW7-F1
#
_cell.length_a   1.000
_cell.length_b   1.000
_cell.length_c   1.000
_cell.angle_alpha   90.00
_cell.angle_beta   90.00
_cell.angle_gamma   90.00
#
_symmetry.space_group_name_H-M   'P 1'
#
loop_
_entity.id
_entity.type
_entity.pdbx_description
1 polymer ?
#
loop_
_entity_poly.entity_id
_entity_poly.type
_entity_poly.pdbx_seq_one_letter_code
_entity_poly.pdbx_strand_id
1 'polypeptide(L)'
;MKKLNIGFLAIFTTIFLSSCISNNFAIKANEPVAILSVRGTLNVPWLEERDDDYKDLDGMITNSINKIFGKNNPEIQTAQDRINYADEQFAYLLETNMGITVVPKDKIINSKQYKAITPSIFTFSDTKIYADNYKKIDEIGSQKTKLLLRELNAKSTIFVTFTFNKKVVEGSKLKGQITASVTMDVDVYDCRGHQKIMDTFTADSSQLVEILKTNYDKDALVELFPEIIDLVINQFIVKYM
;
A
#
# COMPACT_ATOMS: atom_id res chain seq x y z
N MET A 1 76.20 0.75 -26.37
CA MET A 1 75.75 2.00 -27.03
C MET A 1 74.50 1.63 -27.81
N LYS A 2 73.31 2.22 -27.68
CA LYS A 2 72.87 3.54 -27.22
C LYS A 2 71.62 3.41 -26.34
N LYS A 3 71.44 4.43 -25.48
CA LYS A 3 70.25 4.71 -24.69
C LYS A 3 69.13 5.23 -25.62
N LEU A 4 67.87 4.97 -25.28
CA LEU A 4 66.86 6.03 -25.33
C LEU A 4 65.76 5.75 -24.30
N ASN A 5 65.78 6.56 -23.26
CA ASN A 5 64.68 6.82 -22.34
C ASN A 5 63.66 7.75 -23.02
N ILE A 6 62.38 7.41 -23.00
CA ILE A 6 61.22 8.31 -22.85
C ILE A 6 60.19 7.41 -22.13
N GLY A 7 59.73 7.63 -20.91
CA GLY A 7 59.49 8.88 -20.22
C GLY A 7 57.98 9.08 -20.08
N PHE A 8 57.51 9.12 -18.84
CA PHE A 8 56.21 9.62 -18.37
C PHE A 8 54.98 8.67 -18.29
N LEU A 9 54.80 8.12 -17.07
CA LEU A 9 53.77 8.52 -16.10
C LEU A 9 52.28 8.46 -16.51
N ALA A 10 51.58 7.46 -15.97
CA ALA A 10 50.20 7.56 -15.46
C ALA A 10 50.03 6.43 -14.42
N ILE A 11 50.38 6.62 -13.14
CA ILE A 11 49.52 7.16 -12.08
C ILE A 11 48.09 6.63 -12.14
N PHE A 12 47.80 5.74 -11.18
CA PHE A 12 46.53 5.50 -10.51
C PHE A 12 45.27 5.37 -11.38
N THR A 13 44.86 4.12 -11.59
CA THR A 13 43.43 3.76 -11.56
C THR A 13 43.28 2.33 -11.04
N THR A 14 43.72 2.09 -9.80
CA THR A 14 42.96 1.18 -8.93
C THR A 14 41.63 1.86 -8.66
N ILE A 15 40.70 1.74 -9.63
CA ILE A 15 39.29 1.94 -9.37
C ILE A 15 38.94 0.82 -8.40
N PHE A 16 38.96 1.16 -7.12
CA PHE A 16 38.14 0.50 -6.12
C PHE A 16 36.73 0.51 -6.72
N LEU A 17 36.35 -0.62 -7.32
CA LEU A 17 34.95 -1.02 -7.42
C LEU A 17 34.51 -1.28 -5.99
N SER A 18 34.36 -0.19 -5.23
CA SER A 18 33.40 -0.05 -4.15
C SER A 18 32.06 -0.22 -4.82
N SER A 19 31.74 -1.46 -5.13
CA SER A 19 30.39 -1.92 -5.33
C SER A 19 29.74 -1.59 -4.00
N CYS A 20 29.06 -0.44 -3.93
CA CYS A 20 27.94 -0.28 -3.04
C CYS A 20 26.97 -1.39 -3.45
N ILE A 21 27.19 -2.59 -2.93
CA ILE A 21 26.15 -3.57 -2.76
C ILE A 21 25.22 -2.85 -1.78
N SER A 22 24.27 -2.06 -2.30
CA SER A 22 23.04 -1.85 -1.58
C SER A 22 22.53 -3.27 -1.38
N ASN A 23 22.64 -3.79 -0.16
CA ASN A 23 22.04 -5.07 0.18
C ASN A 23 20.57 -4.96 -0.18
N ASN A 24 20.18 -5.49 -1.35
CA ASN A 24 18.79 -5.54 -1.78
C ASN A 24 18.06 -6.32 -0.70
N PHE A 25 17.18 -5.64 0.02
CA PHE A 25 16.42 -6.28 1.08
C PHE A 25 15.47 -7.29 0.45
N ALA A 26 15.73 -8.57 0.69
CA ALA A 26 14.86 -9.65 0.25
C ALA A 26 13.87 -10.01 1.36
N ILE A 27 12.57 -9.88 1.11
CA ILE A 27 11.52 -10.17 2.09
C ILE A 27 11.61 -11.63 2.54
N LYS A 28 11.84 -12.55 1.59
CA LYS A 28 11.97 -13.99 1.84
C LYS A 28 13.09 -14.34 2.82
N ALA A 29 14.22 -13.63 2.76
CA ALA A 29 15.32 -13.82 3.73
C ALA A 29 14.98 -13.27 5.14
N ASN A 30 13.91 -12.48 5.26
CA ASN A 30 13.48 -11.78 6.47
C ASN A 30 12.09 -12.23 6.94
N GLU A 31 11.79 -13.53 6.78
CA GLU A 31 10.62 -14.20 7.36
C GLU A 31 10.90 -14.79 8.76
N PRO A 32 9.89 -15.01 9.62
CA PRO A 32 8.47 -14.71 9.42
C PRO A 32 8.18 -13.21 9.36
N VAL A 33 7.13 -12.83 8.64
CA VAL A 33 6.72 -11.44 8.42
C VAL A 33 5.46 -11.12 9.20
N ALA A 34 5.44 -10.00 9.92
CA ALA A 34 4.26 -9.55 10.67
C ALA A 34 3.55 -8.40 9.94
N ILE A 35 2.30 -8.62 9.50
CA ILE A 35 1.44 -7.58 8.93
C ILE A 35 0.80 -6.82 10.10
N LEU A 36 1.25 -5.59 10.35
CA LEU A 36 0.85 -4.82 11.52
C LEU A 36 -0.41 -3.98 11.30
N SER A 37 -0.68 -3.63 10.05
CA SER A 37 -1.85 -2.88 9.67
C SER A 37 -2.13 -3.05 8.18
N VAL A 38 -3.39 -3.34 7.87
CA VAL A 38 -3.98 -3.17 6.55
C VAL A 38 -5.10 -2.17 6.69
N ARG A 39 -5.09 -1.15 5.84
CA ARG A 39 -6.04 -0.04 5.88
C ARG A 39 -6.33 0.46 4.48
N GLY A 40 -7.37 1.26 4.34
CA GLY A 40 -7.58 2.00 3.11
C GLY A 40 -8.78 2.91 3.14
N THR A 41 -9.09 3.50 1.98
CA THR A 41 -10.10 4.57 1.91
C THR A 41 -11.52 4.05 2.09
N LEU A 42 -12.31 4.75 2.91
CA LEU A 42 -13.75 4.53 3.12
C LEU A 42 -14.53 4.83 1.85
N ASN A 43 -14.16 5.91 1.16
CA ASN A 43 -14.82 6.36 -0.06
C ASN A 43 -14.06 5.90 -1.29
N VAL A 44 -14.76 5.91 -2.42
CA VAL A 44 -14.21 5.69 -3.77
C VAL A 44 -14.28 7.02 -4.54
N PRO A 45 -13.38 7.99 -4.29
CA PRO A 45 -13.41 9.26 -5.03
C PRO A 45 -13.09 9.07 -6.51
N TRP A 46 -13.36 10.11 -7.30
CA TRP A 46 -12.82 10.19 -8.65
C TRP A 46 -11.31 10.29 -8.58
N LEU A 47 -10.61 9.48 -9.37
CA LEU A 47 -9.18 9.69 -9.59
C LEU A 47 -9.04 11.04 -10.32
N GLU A 48 -8.47 12.02 -9.64
CA GLU A 48 -8.14 13.29 -10.27
C GLU A 48 -6.97 13.06 -11.23
N GLU A 49 -7.20 13.31 -12.52
CA GLU A 49 -6.09 13.55 -13.43
C GLU A 49 -5.37 14.79 -12.89
N ARG A 50 -4.06 14.69 -12.64
CA ARG A 50 -3.26 15.85 -12.25
C ARG A 50 -3.16 16.77 -13.46
N ASP A 51 -4.18 17.57 -13.66
CA ASP A 51 -4.09 18.81 -14.40
C ASP A 51 -3.71 19.89 -13.38
N ASP A 52 -2.55 20.52 -13.59
CA ASP A 52 -1.90 21.48 -12.70
C ASP A 52 -2.71 22.78 -12.49
N ASP A 53 -3.98 22.83 -12.91
CA ASP A 53 -4.83 24.02 -12.94
C ASP A 53 -6.24 23.75 -12.40
N TYR A 54 -6.38 23.30 -11.15
CA TYR A 54 -7.58 23.59 -10.35
C TYR A 54 -7.18 23.88 -8.90
N LYS A 55 -6.81 25.13 -8.65
CA LYS A 55 -6.76 25.72 -7.31
C LYS A 55 -8.18 25.89 -6.78
N ASP A 56 -8.35 25.48 -5.53
CA ASP A 56 -9.41 25.92 -4.60
C ASP A 56 -10.85 25.78 -5.08
N LEU A 57 -11.41 24.59 -4.87
CA LEU A 57 -12.81 24.28 -4.53
C LEU A 57 -12.85 22.73 -4.50
N ASP A 58 -12.82 22.03 -3.36
CA ASP A 58 -14.04 21.79 -2.59
C ASP A 58 -13.73 21.01 -1.29
N GLY A 59 -12.84 21.57 -0.46
CA GLY A 59 -12.35 20.94 0.78
C GLY A 59 -13.29 21.03 2.00
N MET A 60 -14.50 21.56 1.88
CA MET A 60 -15.37 21.79 3.05
C MET A 60 -16.85 21.39 2.90
N ILE A 61 -17.37 21.07 1.71
CA ILE A 61 -18.81 20.77 1.53
C ILE A 61 -19.12 19.26 1.58
N THR A 62 -18.13 18.39 1.34
CA THR A 62 -18.34 16.94 1.16
C THR A 62 -18.67 16.17 2.45
N ASN A 63 -18.23 16.63 3.61
CA ASN A 63 -18.37 15.89 4.87
C ASN A 63 -19.79 15.93 5.47
N SER A 64 -20.60 16.93 5.12
CA SER A 64 -21.97 17.08 5.66
C SER A 64 -23.02 16.40 4.80
N ILE A 65 -22.80 16.29 3.48
CA ILE A 65 -23.75 15.68 2.54
C ILE A 65 -23.64 14.14 2.56
N ASN A 66 -22.44 13.58 2.80
CA ASN A 66 -22.22 12.14 2.88
C ASN A 66 -22.89 11.46 4.09
N LYS A 67 -23.22 12.20 5.16
CA LYS A 67 -23.86 11.63 6.37
C LYS A 67 -25.33 11.25 6.16
N ILE A 68 -26.02 11.82 5.17
CA ILE A 68 -27.44 11.57 4.90
C ILE A 68 -27.62 10.63 3.70
N PHE A 69 -26.74 10.68 2.70
CA PHE A 69 -26.76 9.79 1.53
C PHE A 69 -25.94 8.49 1.69
N GLY A 70 -25.08 8.39 2.71
CA GLY A 70 -24.18 7.26 2.88
C GLY A 70 -24.82 5.93 3.29
N LYS A 71 -26.07 5.92 3.77
CA LYS A 71 -26.71 4.69 4.27
C LYS A 71 -27.06 3.68 3.19
N ASN A 72 -27.18 4.07 1.91
CA ASN A 72 -27.51 3.20 0.78
C ASN A 72 -26.48 3.31 -0.36
N ASN A 73 -25.27 3.83 -0.10
CA ASN A 73 -24.22 3.91 -1.11
C ASN A 73 -23.33 2.66 -1.04
N PRO A 74 -23.36 1.76 -2.03
CA PRO A 74 -22.55 0.53 -2.02
C PRO A 74 -21.05 0.80 -1.82
N GLU A 75 -20.54 1.91 -2.36
CA GLU A 75 -19.15 2.34 -2.20
C GLU A 75 -18.75 2.52 -0.73
N ILE A 76 -19.66 2.97 0.14
CA ILE A 76 -19.41 3.21 1.56
C ILE A 76 -19.77 1.96 2.37
N GLN A 77 -20.90 1.32 2.06
CA GLN A 77 -21.38 0.15 2.80
C GLN A 77 -20.41 -1.03 2.73
N THR A 78 -19.84 -1.30 1.55
CA THR A 78 -18.92 -2.43 1.35
C THR A 78 -17.47 -2.08 1.67
N ALA A 79 -17.18 -0.88 2.19
CA ALA A 79 -15.82 -0.44 2.43
C ALA A 79 -15.06 -1.34 3.42
N GLN A 80 -15.72 -1.74 4.51
CA GLN A 80 -15.10 -2.65 5.48
C GLN A 80 -14.86 -4.03 4.87
N ASP A 81 -15.82 -4.56 4.10
CA ASP A 81 -15.70 -5.85 3.42
C ASP A 81 -14.53 -5.84 2.44
N ARG A 82 -14.37 -4.77 1.64
CA ARG A 82 -13.24 -4.61 0.71
C ARG A 82 -11.90 -4.60 1.43
N ILE A 83 -11.80 -3.93 2.58
CA ILE A 83 -10.55 -3.85 3.35
C ILE A 83 -10.24 -5.15 4.07
N ASN A 84 -11.25 -5.84 4.61
CA ASN A 84 -11.09 -7.17 5.20
C ASN A 84 -10.66 -8.19 4.14
N TYR A 85 -11.26 -8.13 2.94
CA TYR A 85 -10.83 -8.95 1.81
C TYR A 85 -9.37 -8.66 1.45
N ALA A 86 -8.96 -7.40 1.35
CA ALA A 86 -7.58 -7.03 1.05
C ALA A 86 -6.58 -7.53 2.11
N ASP A 87 -6.96 -7.51 3.39
CA ASP A 87 -6.14 -8.06 4.49
C ASP A 87 -5.96 -9.57 4.38
N GLU A 88 -7.06 -10.30 4.17
CA GLU A 88 -7.05 -11.75 4.01
C GLU A 88 -6.25 -12.17 2.77
N GLN A 89 -6.48 -11.53 1.63
CA GLN A 89 -5.77 -11.82 0.38
C GLN A 89 -4.30 -11.43 0.46
N PHE A 90 -3.94 -10.32 1.11
CA PHE A 90 -2.54 -9.93 1.24
C PHE A 90 -1.75 -10.98 2.03
N ALA A 91 -2.28 -11.44 3.18
CA ALA A 91 -1.65 -12.53 3.92
C ALA A 91 -1.59 -13.83 3.11
N TYR A 92 -2.71 -14.23 2.51
CA TYR A 92 -2.83 -15.47 1.73
C TYR A 92 -1.87 -15.52 0.53
N LEU A 93 -1.81 -14.45 -0.28
CA LEU A 93 -0.97 -14.40 -1.48
C LEU A 93 0.51 -14.30 -1.13
N LEU A 94 0.89 -13.66 -0.03
CA LEU A 94 2.27 -13.71 0.46
C LEU A 94 2.70 -15.13 0.81
N GLU A 95 1.85 -15.88 1.52
CA GLU A 95 2.16 -17.28 1.87
C GLU A 95 2.20 -18.20 0.65
N THR A 96 1.23 -18.05 -0.26
CA THR A 96 1.07 -18.97 -1.39
C THR A 96 1.94 -18.65 -2.60
N ASN A 97 2.04 -17.37 -3.00
CA ASN A 97 2.76 -16.96 -4.21
C ASN A 97 4.20 -16.55 -3.92
N MET A 98 4.47 -15.89 -2.79
CA MET A 98 5.85 -15.53 -2.39
C MET A 98 6.58 -16.67 -1.65
N GLY A 99 5.80 -17.56 -1.01
CA GLY A 99 6.32 -18.66 -0.22
C GLY A 99 7.04 -18.18 1.04
N ILE A 100 6.48 -17.19 1.73
CA ILE A 100 6.97 -16.69 3.03
C ILE A 100 6.00 -17.03 4.15
N THR A 101 6.51 -17.18 5.37
CA THR A 101 5.66 -17.39 6.55
C THR A 101 5.12 -16.06 7.04
N VAL A 102 3.79 -15.91 7.12
CA VAL A 102 3.14 -14.75 7.73
C VAL A 102 2.78 -15.06 9.18
N VAL A 103 3.07 -14.13 10.11
CA VAL A 103 2.66 -14.28 11.51
C VAL A 103 1.13 -14.18 11.59
N PRO A 104 0.44 -15.17 12.20
CA PRO A 104 -1.01 -15.12 12.33
C PRO A 104 -1.48 -13.84 13.02
N LYS A 105 -2.48 -13.18 12.43
CA LYS A 105 -3.06 -11.92 12.92
C LYS A 105 -3.43 -11.96 14.40
N ASP A 106 -4.04 -13.07 14.86
CA ASP A 106 -4.39 -13.27 16.27
C ASP A 106 -3.20 -13.22 17.22
N LYS A 107 -2.02 -13.71 16.80
CA LYS A 107 -0.80 -13.60 17.61
C LYS A 107 -0.32 -12.15 17.69
N ILE A 108 -0.44 -11.40 16.60
CA ILE A 108 -0.07 -9.99 16.53
C ILE A 108 -0.95 -9.17 17.47
N ILE A 109 -2.28 -9.20 17.27
CA ILE A 109 -3.23 -8.37 18.02
C ILE A 109 -3.28 -8.73 19.50
N ASN A 110 -2.96 -9.98 19.85
CA ASN A 110 -2.94 -10.41 21.25
C ASN A 110 -1.61 -10.17 21.97
N SER A 111 -0.55 -9.82 21.25
CA SER A 111 0.77 -9.58 21.83
C SER A 111 0.77 -8.37 22.76
N LYS A 112 1.61 -8.44 23.81
CA LYS A 112 1.72 -7.36 24.80
C LYS A 112 2.22 -6.08 24.15
N GLN A 113 3.22 -6.19 23.26
CA GLN A 113 3.79 -5.02 22.59
C GLN A 113 2.77 -4.36 21.66
N TYR A 114 1.97 -5.12 20.91
CA TYR A 114 0.93 -4.55 20.05
C TYR A 114 -0.17 -3.86 20.86
N LYS A 115 -0.63 -4.51 21.94
CA LYS A 115 -1.61 -3.94 22.88
C LYS A 115 -1.09 -2.67 23.58
N ALA A 116 0.22 -2.47 23.70
CA ALA A 116 0.82 -1.25 24.25
C ALA A 116 1.00 -0.11 23.24
N ILE A 117 0.81 -0.33 21.93
CA ILE A 117 0.89 0.74 20.93
C ILE A 117 -0.32 1.67 21.09
N THR A 118 -0.06 2.96 21.34
CA THR A 118 -1.07 4.01 21.32
C THR A 118 -1.53 4.21 19.88
N PRO A 119 -2.83 4.09 19.59
CA PRO A 119 -3.35 4.41 18.27
C PRO A 119 -3.04 5.86 17.89
N SER A 120 -2.78 6.11 16.62
CA SER A 120 -2.68 7.46 16.09
C SER A 120 -4.00 8.20 16.30
N ILE A 121 -3.92 9.43 16.81
CA ILE A 121 -5.06 10.32 17.06
C ILE A 121 -5.19 11.45 16.04
N PHE A 122 -4.41 11.43 14.95
CA PHE A 122 -4.49 12.49 13.95
C PHE A 122 -5.86 12.47 13.25
N THR A 123 -6.59 13.58 13.45
CA THR A 123 -7.99 13.83 13.09
C THR A 123 -8.18 14.51 11.73
N PHE A 124 -7.14 14.62 10.89
CA PHE A 124 -7.20 15.53 9.73
C PHE A 124 -7.75 14.96 8.42
N SER A 125 -8.07 13.67 8.35
CA SER A 125 -8.89 13.11 7.26
C SER A 125 -9.36 11.72 7.65
N ASP A 126 -10.53 11.62 8.28
CA ASP A 126 -11.17 10.36 8.71
C ASP A 126 -11.69 9.52 7.51
N THR A 127 -10.92 9.50 6.41
CA THR A 127 -11.23 8.78 5.18
C THR A 127 -10.62 7.40 5.17
N LYS A 128 -9.78 7.01 6.13
CA LYS A 128 -9.17 5.68 6.18
C LYS A 128 -9.83 4.79 7.25
N ILE A 129 -10.22 3.60 6.84
CA ILE A 129 -10.68 2.52 7.72
C ILE A 129 -9.61 1.41 7.77
N TYR A 130 -9.63 0.63 8.85
CA TYR A 130 -8.65 -0.41 9.12
C TYR A 130 -9.35 -1.78 9.03
N ALA A 131 -8.64 -2.79 8.56
CA ALA A 131 -9.14 -4.16 8.61
C ALA A 131 -9.42 -4.56 10.06
N ASP A 132 -10.40 -5.45 10.25
CA ASP A 132 -10.96 -5.73 11.57
C ASP A 132 -9.91 -6.10 12.59
N ASN A 133 -10.11 -5.70 13.85
CA ASN A 133 -9.24 -5.97 15.00
C ASN A 133 -7.85 -5.31 14.98
N TYR A 134 -7.41 -4.70 13.87
CA TYR A 134 -6.21 -3.87 13.91
C TYR A 134 -6.47 -2.56 14.66
N LYS A 135 -5.45 -2.09 15.38
CA LYS A 135 -5.40 -0.72 15.88
C LYS A 135 -5.11 0.24 14.73
N LYS A 136 -5.56 1.49 14.89
CA LYS A 136 -5.19 2.60 14.02
C LYS A 136 -3.71 2.98 14.23
N ILE A 137 -2.81 2.28 13.55
CA ILE A 137 -1.35 2.49 13.64
C ILE A 137 -0.89 2.98 12.27
N ASP A 138 -0.50 4.24 12.18
CA ASP A 138 0.07 4.80 10.94
C ASP A 138 1.57 4.55 10.84
N GLU A 139 2.25 4.56 11.98
CA GLU A 139 3.68 4.35 12.10
C GLU A 139 4.02 3.72 13.46
N ILE A 140 5.16 3.07 13.54
CA ILE A 140 5.69 2.50 14.77
C ILE A 140 7.17 2.86 14.91
N GLY A 141 7.53 3.42 16.06
CA GLY A 141 8.93 3.75 16.33
C GLY A 141 9.81 2.49 16.39
N SER A 142 11.04 2.59 15.89
CA SER A 142 11.99 1.47 15.71
C SER A 142 12.16 0.58 16.96
N GLN A 143 12.22 1.18 18.15
CA GLN A 143 12.32 0.44 19.41
C GLN A 143 11.08 -0.43 19.68
N LYS A 144 9.88 0.11 19.44
CA LYS A 144 8.62 -0.63 19.62
C LYS A 144 8.53 -1.76 18.57
N THR A 145 8.92 -1.50 17.33
CA THR A 145 9.01 -2.51 16.26
C THR A 145 9.92 -3.66 16.66
N LYS A 146 11.12 -3.36 17.15
CA LYS A 146 12.09 -4.37 17.60
C LYS A 146 11.56 -5.24 18.74
N LEU A 147 10.90 -4.62 19.73
CA LEU A 147 10.32 -5.36 20.85
C LEU A 147 9.16 -6.26 20.39
N LEU A 148 8.28 -5.74 19.53
CA LEU A 148 7.16 -6.48 18.98
C LEU A 148 7.64 -7.67 18.13
N LEU A 149 8.57 -7.44 17.21
CA LEU A 149 9.15 -8.49 16.37
C LEU A 149 9.84 -9.58 17.19
N ARG A 150 10.53 -9.20 18.26
CA ARG A 150 11.12 -10.18 19.19
C ARG A 150 10.06 -11.01 19.92
N GLU A 151 8.96 -10.40 20.36
CA GLU A 151 7.83 -11.12 20.99
C GLU A 151 7.16 -12.09 20.01
N LEU A 152 7.00 -11.68 18.75
CA LEU A 152 6.35 -12.48 17.71
C LEU A 152 7.29 -13.50 17.02
N ASN A 153 8.58 -13.49 17.35
CA ASN A 153 9.62 -14.23 16.62
C ASN A 153 9.59 -13.97 15.10
N ALA A 154 9.37 -12.70 14.73
CA ALA A 154 9.33 -12.23 13.34
C ALA A 154 10.59 -11.44 13.00
N LYS A 155 10.92 -11.37 11.71
CA LYS A 155 12.14 -10.71 11.22
C LYS A 155 11.87 -9.43 10.43
N SER A 156 10.62 -9.19 10.03
CA SER A 156 10.21 -7.94 9.40
C SER A 156 8.73 -7.64 9.66
N THR A 157 8.35 -6.37 9.51
CA THR A 157 6.96 -5.91 9.61
C THR A 157 6.51 -5.24 8.33
N ILE A 158 5.23 -5.38 7.99
CA ILE A 158 4.61 -4.71 6.85
C ILE A 158 3.44 -3.84 7.30
N PHE A 159 3.33 -2.65 6.70
CA PHE A 159 2.13 -1.82 6.69
C PHE A 159 1.63 -1.69 5.25
N VAL A 160 0.32 -1.80 5.05
CA VAL A 160 -0.29 -1.68 3.72
C VAL A 160 -1.44 -0.68 3.75
N THR A 161 -1.44 0.22 2.76
CA THR A 161 -2.54 1.17 2.54
C THR A 161 -3.12 0.98 1.16
N PHE A 162 -4.42 0.69 1.07
CA PHE A 162 -5.17 0.65 -0.17
C PHE A 162 -5.93 1.97 -0.37
N THR A 163 -5.82 2.55 -1.57
CA THR A 163 -6.62 3.71 -1.99
C THR A 163 -7.49 3.27 -3.15
N PHE A 164 -8.81 3.32 -2.94
CA PHE A 164 -9.81 2.94 -3.94
C PHE A 164 -10.30 4.18 -4.66
N ASN A 165 -10.29 4.17 -5.99
CA ASN A 165 -10.78 5.26 -6.82
C ASN A 165 -11.67 4.72 -7.94
N LYS A 166 -12.43 5.62 -8.56
CA LYS A 166 -13.06 5.41 -9.86
C LYS A 166 -12.42 6.34 -10.89
N LYS A 167 -12.16 5.83 -12.08
CA LYS A 167 -11.45 6.54 -13.14
C LYS A 167 -12.29 6.53 -14.41
N VAL A 168 -12.40 7.68 -15.08
CA VAL A 168 -12.99 7.74 -16.42
C VAL A 168 -11.97 7.19 -17.40
N VAL A 169 -12.37 6.21 -18.22
CA VAL A 169 -11.50 5.65 -19.27
C VAL A 169 -11.91 6.11 -20.67
N GLU A 170 -13.19 6.45 -20.84
CA GLU A 170 -13.73 6.99 -22.08
C GLU A 170 -14.81 8.03 -21.76
N GLY A 171 -14.82 9.14 -22.48
CA GLY A 171 -15.83 10.19 -22.33
C GLY A 171 -15.57 11.11 -21.12
N SER A 172 -16.58 11.29 -20.28
CA SER A 172 -16.56 12.25 -19.16
C SER A 172 -17.36 11.75 -17.96
N LYS A 173 -17.23 12.44 -16.82
CA LYS A 173 -18.06 12.21 -15.62
C LYS A 173 -19.57 12.42 -15.86
N LEU A 174 -19.97 13.04 -16.97
CA LEU A 174 -21.38 13.23 -17.34
C LEU A 174 -21.90 12.12 -18.27
N LYS A 175 -21.04 11.56 -19.12
CA LYS A 175 -21.37 10.48 -20.06
C LYS A 175 -20.08 9.82 -20.52
N GLY A 176 -19.97 8.50 -20.34
CA GLY A 176 -18.75 7.77 -20.67
C GLY A 176 -18.70 6.38 -20.05
N GLN A 177 -17.48 5.88 -19.92
CA GLN A 177 -17.17 4.62 -19.25
C GLN A 177 -16.16 4.85 -18.14
N ILE A 178 -16.39 4.19 -17.01
CA ILE A 178 -15.52 4.26 -15.84
C ILE A 178 -15.01 2.88 -15.47
N THR A 179 -13.90 2.84 -14.76
CA THR A 179 -13.32 1.62 -14.18
C THR A 179 -12.99 1.84 -12.71
N ALA A 180 -12.88 0.74 -11.96
CA ALA A 180 -12.32 0.74 -10.62
C ALA A 180 -10.78 0.81 -10.71
N SER A 181 -10.17 1.59 -9.82
CA SER A 181 -8.72 1.78 -9.74
C SER A 181 -8.26 1.63 -8.30
N VAL A 182 -7.20 0.86 -8.08
CA VAL A 182 -6.60 0.62 -6.77
C VAL A 182 -5.15 1.04 -6.78
N THR A 183 -4.76 1.80 -5.77
CA THR A 183 -3.36 2.04 -5.41
C THR A 183 -3.06 1.35 -4.09
N MET A 184 -1.99 0.58 -4.03
CA MET A 184 -1.47 -0.05 -2.81
C MET A 184 -0.10 0.52 -2.48
N ASP A 185 0.01 1.19 -1.33
CA ASP A 185 1.28 1.61 -0.74
C ASP A 185 1.74 0.57 0.28
N VAL A 186 2.99 0.14 0.19
CA VAL A 186 3.57 -0.87 1.07
C VAL A 186 4.86 -0.36 1.72
N ASP A 187 4.91 -0.43 3.04
CA ASP A 187 6.09 -0.14 3.84
C ASP A 187 6.58 -1.41 4.54
N VAL A 188 7.84 -1.77 4.32
CA VAL A 188 8.49 -2.92 4.98
C VAL A 188 9.64 -2.45 5.85
N TYR A 189 9.64 -2.89 7.11
CA TYR A 189 10.69 -2.59 8.08
C TYR A 189 11.42 -3.86 8.51
N ASP A 190 12.73 -3.77 8.70
CA ASP A 190 13.55 -4.88 9.20
C ASP A 190 13.40 -5.08 10.73
N CYS A 191 14.05 -6.11 11.27
CA CYS A 191 14.07 -6.42 12.71
C CYS A 191 14.68 -5.32 13.60
N ARG A 192 15.36 -4.34 13.01
CA ARG A 192 15.91 -3.16 13.69
C ARG A 192 14.96 -1.97 13.63
N GLY A 193 13.83 -2.10 12.92
CA GLY A 193 12.87 -1.03 12.71
C GLY A 193 13.30 -0.02 11.67
N HIS A 194 14.24 -0.36 10.78
CA HIS A 194 14.59 0.48 9.64
C HIS A 194 13.69 0.14 8.46
N GLN A 195 13.11 1.16 7.82
CA GLN A 195 12.40 1.00 6.56
C GLN A 195 13.36 0.52 5.48
N LYS A 196 12.94 -0.50 4.72
CA LYS A 196 13.71 -1.13 3.65
C LYS A 196 13.00 -1.08 2.32
N ILE A 197 11.67 -1.09 2.36
CA ILE A 197 10.81 -0.94 1.19
C ILE A 197 9.80 0.14 1.53
N MET A 198 9.60 1.04 0.57
CA MET A 198 8.53 2.01 0.49
C MET A 198 8.19 2.08 -1.00
N ASP A 199 7.06 1.52 -1.38
CA ASP A 199 6.74 1.33 -2.79
C ASP A 199 5.23 1.40 -3.02
N THR A 200 4.86 1.74 -4.25
CA THR A 200 3.47 1.98 -4.63
C THR A 200 3.14 1.19 -5.89
N PHE A 201 1.99 0.52 -5.86
CA PHE A 201 1.48 -0.30 -6.95
C PHE A 201 0.10 0.20 -7.35
N THR A 202 -0.20 0.24 -8.65
CA THR A 202 -1.49 0.70 -9.13
C THR A 202 -2.01 -0.25 -10.20
N ALA A 203 -3.32 -0.51 -10.15
CA ALA A 203 -4.03 -1.28 -11.17
C ALA A 203 -5.42 -0.71 -11.42
N ASP A 204 -5.87 -0.83 -12.66
CA ASP A 204 -7.23 -0.50 -13.10
C ASP A 204 -7.94 -1.80 -13.51
N SER A 205 -9.24 -1.89 -13.29
CA SER A 205 -10.02 -3.05 -13.73
C SER A 205 -10.12 -3.05 -15.25
N SER A 206 -10.05 -4.25 -15.84
CA SER A 206 -10.28 -4.44 -17.27
C SER A 206 -11.76 -4.30 -17.64
N GLN A 207 -12.67 -4.41 -16.66
CA GLN A 207 -14.11 -4.27 -16.83
C GLN A 207 -14.52 -2.81 -16.65
N LEU A 208 -15.59 -2.43 -17.37
CA LEU A 208 -16.06 -1.05 -17.46
C LEU A 208 -17.51 -0.95 -17.00
N VAL A 209 -17.83 0.16 -16.34
CA VAL A 209 -19.20 0.54 -15.96
C VAL A 209 -19.60 1.78 -16.74
N GLU A 210 -20.79 1.77 -17.33
CA GLU A 210 -21.30 2.95 -18.03
C GLU A 210 -21.73 4.03 -17.04
N ILE A 211 -21.42 5.30 -17.37
CA ILE A 211 -21.94 6.47 -16.66
C ILE A 211 -22.82 7.30 -17.59
N LEU A 212 -24.00 7.67 -17.09
CA LEU A 212 -25.00 8.48 -17.78
C LEU A 212 -25.57 9.53 -16.84
N LYS A 213 -25.41 10.82 -17.18
CA LYS A 213 -25.85 11.97 -16.38
C LYS A 213 -25.42 11.85 -14.92
N THR A 214 -24.14 11.57 -14.70
CA THR A 214 -23.49 11.31 -13.39
C THR A 214 -23.96 10.08 -12.63
N ASN A 215 -24.93 9.32 -13.14
CA ASN A 215 -25.39 8.07 -12.55
C ASN A 215 -24.67 6.88 -13.18
N TYR A 216 -24.29 5.91 -12.36
CA TYR A 216 -23.67 4.65 -12.77
C TYR A 216 -24.08 3.57 -11.77
N ASP A 217 -23.94 2.32 -12.18
CA ASP A 217 -24.16 1.18 -11.31
C ASP A 217 -23.02 1.08 -10.28
N LYS A 218 -23.32 1.47 -9.04
CA LYS A 218 -22.34 1.49 -7.95
C LYS A 218 -22.05 0.11 -7.42
N ASP A 219 -23.01 -0.82 -7.49
CA ASP A 219 -22.83 -2.20 -7.09
C ASP A 219 -21.86 -2.88 -8.08
N ALA A 220 -22.12 -2.73 -9.37
CA ALA A 220 -21.22 -3.22 -10.41
C ALA A 220 -19.80 -2.65 -10.27
N LEU A 221 -19.65 -1.36 -9.92
CA LEU A 221 -18.33 -0.76 -9.69
C LEU A 221 -17.60 -1.41 -8.50
N VAL A 222 -18.28 -1.63 -7.37
CA VAL A 222 -17.60 -2.19 -6.18
C VAL A 222 -17.25 -3.67 -6.34
N GLU A 223 -18.00 -4.40 -7.17
CA GLU A 223 -17.71 -5.79 -7.53
C GLU A 223 -16.42 -5.94 -8.34
N LEU A 224 -15.89 -4.85 -8.93
CA LEU A 224 -14.61 -4.89 -9.67
C LEU A 224 -13.37 -4.86 -8.76
N PHE A 225 -13.51 -4.45 -7.49
CA PHE A 225 -12.36 -4.25 -6.60
C PHE A 225 -11.58 -5.52 -6.23
N PRO A 226 -12.20 -6.68 -5.95
CA PRO A 226 -11.47 -7.89 -5.55
C PRO A 226 -10.35 -8.29 -6.52
N GLU A 227 -10.64 -8.31 -7.83
CA GLU A 227 -9.66 -8.68 -8.86
C GLU A 227 -8.44 -7.73 -8.88
N ILE A 228 -8.68 -6.42 -8.76
CA ILE A 228 -7.60 -5.43 -8.81
C ILE A 228 -6.83 -5.30 -7.50
N ILE A 229 -7.43 -5.67 -6.37
CA ILE A 229 -6.71 -5.86 -5.10
C ILE A 229 -5.69 -6.98 -5.27
N ASP A 230 -6.10 -8.15 -5.75
CA ASP A 230 -5.20 -9.28 -5.98
C ASP A 230 -4.08 -8.92 -6.97
N LEU A 231 -4.41 -8.14 -8.00
CA LEU A 231 -3.45 -7.71 -9.01
C LEU A 231 -2.34 -6.83 -8.41
N VAL A 232 -2.66 -5.79 -7.63
CA VAL A 232 -1.63 -4.94 -7.01
C VAL A 232 -0.79 -5.71 -5.99
N ILE A 233 -1.39 -6.65 -5.26
CA ILE A 233 -0.67 -7.54 -4.33
C ILE A 233 0.32 -8.42 -5.09
N ASN A 234 -0.10 -9.02 -6.21
CA ASN A 234 0.76 -9.83 -7.04
C ASN A 234 1.87 -9.01 -7.72
N GLN A 235 1.62 -7.76 -8.11
CA GLN A 235 2.67 -6.86 -8.61
C GLN A 235 3.78 -6.66 -7.55
N PHE A 236 3.40 -6.47 -6.27
CA PHE A 236 4.35 -6.39 -5.17
C PHE A 236 5.14 -7.68 -4.99
N ILE A 237 4.46 -8.83 -4.99
CA ILE A 237 5.11 -10.14 -4.86
C ILE A 237 6.10 -10.36 -5.99
N VAL A 238 5.71 -10.14 -7.25
CA VAL A 238 6.59 -10.31 -8.42
C VAL A 238 7.82 -9.41 -8.35
N LYS A 239 7.69 -8.18 -7.84
CA LYS A 239 8.80 -7.23 -7.72
C LYS A 239 9.81 -7.60 -6.63
N TYR A 240 9.36 -8.22 -5.53
CA TYR A 240 10.18 -8.46 -4.34
C TYR A 240 10.44 -9.94 -4.00
N MET A 241 9.98 -10.86 -4.84
CA MET A 241 10.33 -12.29 -4.81
C MET A 241 11.79 -12.51 -5.23
#